data_AF-A0A363TUV4-F1
#
_entry.id   AF-A0A363TUV4-F1
#
_cell.length_a   1.000
_cell.length_b   1.000
_cell.length_c   1.000
_cell.angle_alpha   90.00
_cell.angle_beta   90.00
_cell.angle_gamma   90.00
#
_symmetry.space_group_name_H-M   'P 1'
#
loop_
_entity.id
_entity.type
_entity.pdbx_description
1 polymer ?
#
loop_
_entity_poly.entity_id
_entity_poly.type
_entity_poly.pdbx_seq_one_letter_code
_entity_poly.pdbx_strand_id
1 'polypeptide(L)'
;MFLLLTAALVSGCGGGGGSTSGGPALPAKTLSWQPPSSYADSTPLNPATDLDSFEIYVNESGVFTDTDKADAALAAYNPGSGQVTTSFNLANLGPYLSLGTQYHVAVRAVAKNGLKSDFSPTAAFSF
;
A
#
# COMPACT_ATOMS: atom_id res chain seq x y z
N MET A 1 -19.37 -56.13 -6.48
CA MET A 1 -18.72 -55.20 -5.54
C MET A 1 -17.32 -54.91 -6.07
N PHE A 2 -17.08 -53.65 -6.47
CA PHE A 2 -15.80 -52.96 -6.72
C PHE A 2 -14.82 -53.51 -7.78
N LEU A 3 -14.07 -52.72 -8.57
CA LEU A 3 -14.26 -51.49 -9.34
C LEU A 3 -13.06 -51.49 -10.32
N LEU A 4 -13.27 -51.22 -11.60
CA LEU A 4 -12.29 -51.31 -12.69
C LEU A 4 -11.25 -50.17 -12.63
N LEU A 5 -9.98 -50.49 -12.92
CA LEU A 5 -8.97 -49.51 -13.36
C LEU A 5 -9.22 -49.10 -14.81
N THR A 6 -9.17 -47.80 -15.11
CA THR A 6 -8.49 -47.26 -16.30
C THR A 6 -8.23 -45.76 -16.18
N ALA A 7 -7.01 -45.36 -16.52
CA ALA A 7 -6.63 -43.98 -16.80
C ALA A 7 -6.79 -43.69 -18.30
N ALA A 8 -7.24 -42.48 -18.67
CA ALA A 8 -6.71 -41.65 -19.77
C ALA A 8 -7.57 -40.41 -20.12
N LEU A 9 -6.92 -39.24 -20.08
CA LEU A 9 -6.84 -38.12 -21.04
C LEU A 9 -8.05 -37.23 -21.44
N VAL A 10 -7.88 -35.94 -21.12
CA VAL A 10 -8.14 -34.67 -21.87
C VAL A 10 -9.49 -34.44 -22.56
N SER A 11 -10.18 -33.36 -22.16
CA SER A 11 -10.92 -32.46 -23.07
C SER A 11 -11.24 -31.13 -22.37
N GLY A 12 -10.94 -30.02 -23.06
CA GLY A 12 -11.03 -28.67 -22.53
C GLY A 12 -12.41 -28.00 -22.64
N CYS A 13 -12.55 -26.91 -21.90
CA CYS A 13 -13.56 -25.86 -22.03
C CYS A 13 -12.92 -24.64 -21.32
N GLY A 14 -12.60 -23.51 -21.95
CA GLY A 14 -13.50 -22.65 -22.71
C GLY A 14 -13.86 -21.44 -21.83
N GLY A 15 -13.51 -20.23 -22.26
CA GLY A 15 -13.88 -18.96 -21.62
C GLY A 15 -12.64 -18.20 -21.13
N GLY A 16 -12.14 -17.20 -21.85
CA GLY A 16 -12.83 -15.95 -22.14
C GLY A 16 -12.09 -14.89 -21.34
N GLY A 17 -11.27 -14.06 -22.00
CA GLY A 17 -11.81 -12.81 -22.51
C GLY A 17 -11.80 -11.77 -21.39
N GLY A 18 -10.64 -11.18 -21.17
CA GLY A 18 -10.45 -10.10 -20.22
C GLY A 18 -9.11 -9.47 -20.51
N SER A 19 -9.08 -8.59 -21.50
CA SER A 19 -7.98 -7.67 -21.72
C SER A 19 -7.64 -7.02 -20.38
N THR A 20 -6.55 -7.43 -19.73
CA THR A 20 -5.93 -6.52 -18.77
C THR A 20 -5.42 -5.40 -19.64
N SER A 21 -6.12 -4.27 -19.58
CA SER A 21 -5.70 -3.00 -20.15
C SER A 21 -4.35 -2.66 -19.52
N GLY A 22 -3.29 -3.21 -20.11
CA GLY A 22 -1.90 -2.95 -19.79
C GLY A 22 -1.59 -1.57 -20.31
N GLY A 23 -2.07 -0.56 -19.59
CA GLY A 23 -1.46 0.76 -19.68
C GLY A 23 0.05 0.60 -19.44
N PRO A 24 0.87 1.46 -20.06
CA PRO A 24 2.31 1.41 -19.85
C PRO A 24 2.61 1.42 -18.34
N ALA A 25 3.51 0.52 -17.91
CA ALA A 25 3.92 0.47 -16.52
C ALA A 25 4.46 1.84 -16.09
N LEU A 26 3.95 2.37 -14.98
CA LEU A 26 4.42 3.65 -14.45
C LEU A 26 5.89 3.53 -14.05
N PRO A 27 6.73 4.55 -14.32
CA PRO A 27 8.11 4.54 -13.89
C PRO A 27 8.20 4.49 -12.36
N ALA A 28 9.16 3.74 -11.82
CA ALA A 28 9.33 3.63 -10.38
C ALA A 28 9.56 5.01 -9.74
N LYS A 29 8.85 5.28 -8.65
CA LYS A 29 8.97 6.53 -7.90
C LYS A 29 8.84 6.25 -6.41
N THR A 30 9.92 6.46 -5.69
CA THR A 30 10.00 6.16 -4.26
C THR A 30 9.50 7.34 -3.44
N LEU A 31 8.44 7.11 -2.67
CA LEU A 31 8.07 7.91 -1.51
C LEU A 31 8.92 7.45 -0.33
N SER A 32 9.49 8.39 0.42
CA SER A 32 10.23 8.12 1.66
C SER A 32 9.75 9.06 2.77
N TRP A 33 9.74 8.58 4.01
CA TRP A 33 9.31 9.36 5.17
C TRP A 33 10.17 9.06 6.40
N GLN A 34 10.10 9.97 7.39
CA GLN A 34 10.63 9.72 8.72
C GLN A 34 9.51 9.16 9.61
N PRO A 35 9.71 8.01 10.29
CA PRO A 35 8.70 7.46 11.18
C PRO A 35 8.58 8.33 12.46
N PRO A 36 7.41 8.36 13.11
CA PRO A 36 7.25 9.05 14.38
C PRO A 36 8.13 8.40 15.46
N SER A 37 8.72 9.22 16.32
CA SER A 37 9.57 8.79 17.44
C SER A 37 8.88 8.90 18.80
N SER A 38 7.70 9.51 18.86
CA SER A 38 6.92 9.70 20.08
C SER A 38 5.43 9.79 19.77
N TYR A 39 4.61 9.56 20.79
CA TYR A 39 3.18 9.85 20.79
C TYR A 39 2.92 11.36 20.98
N ALA A 40 1.66 11.79 20.82
CA ALA A 40 1.27 13.19 20.97
C ALA A 40 1.52 13.76 22.39
N ASP A 41 1.57 12.90 23.41
CA ASP A 41 1.91 13.25 24.80
C ASP A 41 3.43 13.26 25.07
N SER A 42 4.25 13.17 24.02
CA SER A 42 5.72 13.05 24.07
C SER A 42 6.27 11.76 24.67
N THR A 43 5.42 10.76 24.96
CA THR A 43 5.89 9.43 25.34
C THR A 43 6.72 8.83 24.19
N PRO A 44 7.94 8.31 24.44
CA PRO A 44 8.73 7.66 23.40
C PRO A 44 7.98 6.50 22.77
N LEU A 45 8.06 6.40 21.44
CA LEU A 45 7.40 5.35 20.67
C LEU A 45 8.43 4.32 20.21
N ASN A 46 8.10 3.03 20.36
CA ASN A 46 8.85 1.91 19.81
C ASN A 46 8.11 1.31 18.61
N PRO A 47 8.59 1.52 17.37
CA PRO A 47 7.92 1.04 16.16
C PRO A 47 7.60 -0.46 16.15
N ALA A 48 8.40 -1.31 16.80
CA ALA A 48 8.18 -2.76 16.81
C ALA A 48 6.98 -3.17 17.68
N THR A 49 6.75 -2.46 18.78
CA THR A 49 5.68 -2.80 19.73
C THR A 49 4.44 -1.95 19.54
N ASP A 50 4.60 -0.74 19.01
CA ASP A 50 3.60 0.31 19.12
C ASP A 50 2.91 0.62 17.80
N LEU A 51 3.64 0.53 16.69
CA LEU A 51 3.10 0.76 15.36
C LEU A 51 2.62 -0.54 14.72
N ASP A 52 1.47 -0.44 14.08
CA ASP A 52 0.91 -1.49 13.23
C ASP A 52 1.34 -1.25 11.77
N SER A 53 0.97 -0.09 11.23
CA SER A 53 1.13 0.19 9.81
C SER A 53 1.40 1.66 9.50
N PHE A 54 1.93 1.90 8.31
CA PHE A 54 1.91 3.19 7.63
C PHE A 54 0.87 3.14 6.51
N GLU A 55 -0.08 4.05 6.56
CA GLU A 55 -1.11 4.22 5.53
C GLU A 55 -0.70 5.33 4.56
N ILE A 56 -0.84 5.08 3.27
CA ILE A 56 -0.52 6.00 2.18
C ILE A 56 -1.82 6.42 1.52
N TYR A 57 -1.95 7.74 1.33
CA TYR A 57 -3.12 8.37 0.74
C TYR A 57 -2.69 9.19 -0.46
N VAL A 58 -3.42 9.07 -1.56
CA VAL A 58 -3.16 9.79 -2.81
C VAL A 58 -4.44 10.37 -3.36
N ASN A 59 -4.43 11.65 -3.69
CA ASN A 59 -5.51 12.29 -4.43
C ASN A 59 -5.01 13.47 -5.27
N GLU A 60 -5.87 14.05 -6.09
CA GLU A 60 -5.52 15.20 -6.94
C GLU A 60 -5.69 16.55 -6.23
N SER A 61 -6.42 16.61 -5.11
CA SER A 61 -6.74 17.87 -4.42
C SER A 61 -5.66 18.33 -3.43
N GLY A 62 -4.87 17.39 -2.91
CA GLY A 62 -3.92 17.62 -1.82
C GLY A 62 -4.56 17.83 -0.44
N VAL A 63 -5.87 17.66 -0.34
CA VAL A 63 -6.64 17.77 0.92
C VAL A 63 -7.00 16.37 1.38
N PHE A 64 -6.60 16.02 2.61
CA PHE A 64 -6.86 14.72 3.21
C PHE A 64 -7.64 14.86 4.52
N THR A 65 -8.51 13.91 4.80
CA THR A 65 -9.44 13.88 5.92
C THR A 65 -9.46 12.51 6.59
N ASP A 66 -9.93 12.45 7.85
CA ASP A 66 -10.01 11.18 8.58
C ASP A 66 -11.00 10.15 7.99
N THR A 67 -11.88 10.59 7.08
CA THR A 67 -12.82 9.71 6.37
C THR A 67 -12.24 9.11 5.09
N ASP A 68 -11.10 9.59 4.63
CA ASP A 68 -10.47 9.05 3.43
C ASP A 68 -9.98 7.62 3.67
N LYS A 69 -10.03 6.82 2.61
CA LYS A 69 -9.52 5.45 2.63
C LYS A 69 -8.06 5.45 2.15
N ALA A 70 -7.21 4.72 2.84
CA ALA A 70 -5.83 4.51 2.42
C ALA A 70 -5.77 3.74 1.09
N ASP A 71 -4.92 4.20 0.17
CA ASP A 71 -4.63 3.53 -1.11
C ASP A 71 -3.67 2.36 -0.92
N ALA A 72 -2.81 2.43 0.10
CA ALA A 72 -1.96 1.34 0.55
C ALA A 72 -1.74 1.40 2.06
N ALA A 73 -1.52 0.22 2.66
CA ALA A 73 -1.06 0.09 4.04
C ALA A 73 0.13 -0.86 4.07
N LEU A 74 1.20 -0.45 4.75
CA LEU A 74 2.42 -1.24 4.93
C LEU A 74 2.63 -1.52 6.40
N ALA A 75 3.04 -2.75 6.74
CA ALA A 75 3.48 -3.04 8.10
C ALA A 75 4.59 -2.07 8.50
N ALA A 76 4.44 -1.42 9.66
CA ALA A 76 5.36 -0.38 10.11
C ALA A 76 6.74 -0.96 10.48
N TYR A 77 6.77 -2.23 10.88
CA TYR A 77 7.98 -2.92 11.31
C TYR A 77 8.06 -4.31 10.69
N ASN A 78 9.23 -4.66 10.16
CA ASN A 78 9.52 -6.01 9.66
C ASN A 78 10.30 -6.80 10.71
N PRO A 79 9.70 -7.84 11.34
CA PRO A 79 10.39 -8.62 12.37
C PRO A 79 11.54 -9.48 11.81
N GLY A 80 11.54 -9.79 10.51
CA GLY A 80 12.60 -10.57 9.88
C GLY A 80 13.89 -9.77 9.66
N SER A 81 13.77 -8.48 9.33
CA SER A 81 14.94 -7.59 9.16
C SER A 81 15.23 -6.70 10.37
N GLY A 82 14.27 -6.59 11.30
CA GLY A 82 14.35 -5.70 12.45
C GLY A 82 14.24 -4.21 12.09
N GLN A 83 13.76 -3.89 10.88
CA GLN A 83 13.75 -2.52 10.35
C GLN A 83 12.34 -1.94 10.32
N VAL A 84 12.28 -0.61 10.48
CA VAL A 84 11.07 0.19 10.28
C VAL A 84 10.89 0.45 8.79
N THR A 85 9.66 0.32 8.30
CA THR A 85 9.32 0.64 6.91
C THR A 85 9.28 2.15 6.74
N THR A 86 10.13 2.70 5.85
CA THR A 86 10.26 4.15 5.63
C THR A 86 10.16 4.55 4.17
N SER A 87 9.79 3.63 3.29
CA SER A 87 9.64 3.92 1.87
C SER A 87 8.60 3.05 1.17
N PHE A 88 8.10 3.55 0.03
CA PHE A 88 7.13 2.88 -0.80
C PHE A 88 7.29 3.28 -2.27
N ASN A 89 7.12 2.34 -3.21
CA ASN A 89 7.11 2.65 -4.63
C ASN A 89 5.70 3.03 -5.08
N LEU A 90 5.47 4.31 -5.39
CA LEU A 90 4.18 4.85 -5.82
C LEU A 90 3.65 4.21 -7.10
N ALA A 91 4.52 3.65 -7.96
CA ALA A 91 4.10 2.92 -9.16
C ALA A 91 3.27 1.66 -8.83
N ASN A 92 3.35 1.13 -7.60
CA ASN A 92 2.54 0.01 -7.15
C ASN A 92 1.04 0.36 -7.01
N LEU A 93 0.68 1.64 -7.04
CA LEU A 93 -0.70 2.13 -7.10
C LEU A 93 -1.23 2.25 -8.54
N GLY A 94 -0.50 1.71 -9.53
CA GLY A 94 -0.67 1.95 -10.97
C GLY A 94 -2.10 1.86 -11.55
N PRO A 95 -3.02 1.00 -11.08
CA PRO A 95 -4.40 1.02 -11.57
C PRO A 95 -5.17 2.32 -11.28
N TYR A 96 -4.69 3.15 -10.35
CA TYR A 96 -5.37 4.37 -9.89
C TYR A 96 -4.64 5.66 -10.31
N LEU A 97 -3.47 5.55 -10.94
CA LEU A 97 -2.61 6.69 -11.27
C LEU A 97 -2.33 6.76 -12.78
N SER A 98 -2.27 7.98 -13.31
CA SER A 98 -2.04 8.25 -14.73
C SER A 98 -0.81 9.11 -14.98
N LEU A 99 -0.18 8.93 -16.14
CA LEU A 99 0.91 9.80 -16.62
C LEU A 99 0.40 11.24 -16.82
N GLY A 100 1.24 12.22 -16.52
CA GLY A 100 0.93 13.64 -16.73
C GLY A 100 -0.12 14.24 -15.79
N THR A 101 -0.72 13.45 -14.89
CA THR A 101 -1.61 13.96 -13.83
C THR A 101 -0.78 14.33 -12.60
N GLN A 102 -1.07 15.48 -12.00
CA GLN A 102 -0.48 15.88 -10.72
C GLN A 102 -1.30 15.27 -9.59
N TYR A 103 -0.62 14.50 -8.76
CA TYR A 103 -1.16 13.91 -7.55
C TYR A 103 -0.46 14.49 -6.33
N HIS A 104 -1.13 14.33 -5.20
CA HIS A 104 -0.64 14.65 -3.88
C HIS A 104 -0.61 13.38 -3.06
N VAL A 105 0.38 13.25 -2.18
CA VAL A 105 0.53 12.12 -1.27
C VAL A 105 0.76 12.58 0.15
N ALA A 106 0.12 11.88 1.09
CA ALA A 106 0.35 12.01 2.52
C ALA A 106 0.42 10.62 3.18
N VAL A 107 1.11 10.54 4.31
CA VAL A 107 1.30 9.30 5.09
C VAL A 107 0.75 9.50 6.49
N ARG A 108 0.16 8.45 7.06
CA ARG A 108 -0.20 8.37 8.49
C ARG A 108 0.40 7.14 9.12
N ALA A 109 0.78 7.25 10.40
CA ALA A 109 1.10 6.11 11.22
C ALA A 109 -0.16 5.60 11.91
N VAL A 110 -0.31 4.29 11.97
CA VAL A 110 -1.37 3.60 12.72
C VAL A 110 -0.71 2.83 13.85
N ALA A 111 -1.14 3.09 15.08
CA ALA A 111 -0.71 2.35 16.26
C ALA A 111 -1.46 1.01 16.35
N LYS A 112 -0.90 0.04 17.08
CA LYS A 112 -1.54 -1.29 17.26
C LYS A 112 -2.88 -1.27 17.98
N ASN A 113 -3.20 -0.18 18.68
CA ASN A 113 -4.51 0.06 19.26
C ASN A 113 -5.50 0.71 18.28
N GLY A 114 -5.12 0.92 17.02
CA GLY A 114 -5.93 1.51 15.96
C GLY A 114 -5.92 3.04 15.92
N LEU A 115 -5.22 3.72 16.84
CA LEU A 115 -5.09 5.18 16.79
C LEU A 115 -4.24 5.60 15.59
N LYS A 116 -4.67 6.64 14.89
CA LYS A 116 -3.95 7.21 13.76
C LYS A 116 -3.30 8.52 14.14
N SER A 117 -2.07 8.75 13.67
CA SER A 117 -1.42 10.06 13.75
C SER A 117 -2.16 11.10 12.91
N ASP A 118 -1.78 12.37 13.00
CA ASP A 118 -2.10 13.34 11.96
C ASP A 118 -1.47 12.92 10.62
N PHE A 119 -1.98 13.47 9.52
CA PHE A 119 -1.33 13.35 8.20
C PHE A 119 0.05 14.03 8.21
N SER A 120 1.00 13.41 7.51
CA SER A 120 2.25 14.08 7.16
C SER A 120 1.97 15.33 6.31
N PRO A 121 2.94 16.27 6.21
CA PRO A 121 2.90 17.27 5.16
C PRO A 121 2.69 16.63 3.78
N THR A 122 1.83 17.25 2.98
CA THR A 122 1.51 16.78 1.63
C THR A 122 2.69 17.00 0.69
N ALA A 123 3.02 16.00 -0.12
CA ALA A 123 3.98 16.11 -1.22
C ALA A 123 3.27 15.96 -2.57
N ALA A 124 3.62 16.79 -3.56
CA ALA A 124 3.10 16.68 -4.91
C ALA A 124 4.01 15.82 -5.81
N PHE A 125 3.43 15.06 -6.73
CA PHE A 125 4.17 14.25 -7.70
C PHE A 125 3.37 14.03 -8.99
N SER A 126 4.07 13.66 -10.05
CA SER A 126 3.51 13.15 -11.31
C SER A 126 4.43 12.10 -11.91
N PHE A 127 3.90 11.22 -12.75
CA PHE A 127 4.70 10.27 -13.54
C PHE A 127 4.94 10.78 -14.95
#